data_AF-A0AAE0N3P7-F1
#
_entry.id   AF-A0AAE0N3P7-F1
#
_cell.length_a   1.000
_cell.length_b   1.000
_cell.length_c   1.000
_cell.angle_alpha   90.00
_cell.angle_beta   90.00
_cell.angle_gamma   90.00
#
_symmetry.space_group_name_H-M   'P 1'
#
loop_
_entity.id
_entity.type
_entity.pdbx_description
1 polymer ?
#
loop_
_entity_poly.entity_id
_entity_poly.type
_entity_poly.pdbx_seq_one_letter_code
_entity_poly.pdbx_strand_id
1 'polypeptide(L)'
;MALQYLQRSESWILAIKFFEDASKVTFGRPNTGFKTTAKAAMAIGSIDSIYPQTNLQKALSTYFFEDTPLFAASASGHSQNTTRVAVTTAKDGPDGGDTATLIANYNRPSGDWSLFEREDNPASDMKIWEAGLATSAAPIFLPQFAKRTTNYRDGALYANCPAKVALDERERLWPDQGASLDVLLSLGTGLQTRQWKLPKALRFSFFNPILKSFQDQMNSTSMWDSIESTSPFRARLHRLNPPVTAANGDYVDLDSYEEIPFLRQTVATWAATPEIATKLQRIADILITNLFYFEPASGEPADQHHHHHHHHHHHHHPHPPPLGSPLLGGDFSLQGSIRCRLQHESRPLTTLLREKVEAFRYTTATRNEAVAVGTIPTRRWHLLCNTAGQTKPNKMIVDEGEGSIKKFRLEFHHLSGNGGGGGGSNAAPTQHDVSHPHYVIALQLRGNNEMFPISGFPATLEELKARSQSHLV
;
A
#
# COMPACT_ATOMS: atom_id res chain seq x y z
N MET A 1 16.62 -4.67 21.98
CA MET A 1 15.53 -4.95 22.94
C MET A 1 14.17 -4.38 22.49
N ALA A 2 14.11 -3.18 21.89
CA ALA A 2 12.86 -2.56 21.41
C ALA A 2 12.14 -3.29 20.24
N LEU A 3 12.88 -3.92 19.33
CA LEU A 3 12.30 -4.68 18.19
C LEU A 3 11.72 -6.05 18.57
N GLN A 4 12.17 -6.65 19.68
CA GLN A 4 11.58 -7.89 20.20
C GLN A 4 10.20 -7.65 20.85
N TYR A 5 9.87 -6.41 21.21
CA TYR A 5 8.57 -6.05 21.78
C TYR A 5 7.47 -5.94 20.71
N LEU A 6 7.82 -5.56 19.48
CA LEU A 6 6.87 -5.45 18.35
C LEU A 6 6.60 -6.79 17.64
N GLN A 7 7.43 -7.81 17.88
CA GLN A 7 7.29 -9.15 17.28
C GLN A 7 6.35 -10.10 18.05
N ARG A 8 5.67 -9.64 19.11
CA ARG A 8 4.65 -10.45 19.80
C ARG A 8 3.30 -10.31 19.10
N SER A 9 2.53 -11.41 19.05
CA SER A 9 1.17 -11.51 18.51
C SER A 9 0.13 -10.56 19.13
N GLU A 10 0.54 -9.72 20.07
CA GLU A 10 -0.30 -8.80 20.87
C GLU A 10 0.11 -7.33 20.70
N SER A 11 1.06 -6.99 19.82
CA SER A 11 1.52 -5.60 19.62
C SER A 11 0.38 -4.65 19.22
N TRP A 12 -0.58 -5.12 18.44
CA TRP A 12 -1.78 -4.36 18.07
C TRP A 12 -2.73 -4.12 19.27
N ILE A 13 -2.79 -5.04 20.24
CA ILE A 13 -3.60 -4.87 21.46
C ILE A 13 -3.02 -3.74 22.30
N LEU A 14 -1.69 -3.70 22.44
CA LEU A 14 -0.99 -2.63 23.14
C LEU A 14 -1.18 -1.28 22.44
N ALA A 15 -1.14 -1.26 21.11
CA ALA A 15 -1.40 -0.05 20.33
C ALA A 15 -2.83 0.48 20.54
N ILE A 16 -3.86 -0.39 20.49
CA ILE A 16 -5.24 0.00 20.77
C ILE A 16 -5.37 0.59 22.18
N LYS A 17 -4.82 -0.10 23.19
CA LYS A 17 -4.88 0.37 24.57
C LYS A 17 -4.19 1.73 24.74
N PHE A 18 -3.03 1.91 24.11
CA PHE A 18 -2.33 3.19 24.10
C PHE A 18 -3.21 4.32 23.56
N PHE A 19 -3.84 4.14 22.40
CA PHE A 19 -4.69 5.19 21.80
C PHE A 19 -5.95 5.46 22.62
N GLU A 20 -6.54 4.44 23.27
CA GLU A 20 -7.65 4.61 24.21
C GLU A 20 -7.24 5.49 25.40
N ASP A 21 -6.10 5.18 26.04
CA ASP A 21 -5.56 5.94 27.17
C ASP A 21 -5.18 7.38 26.76
N ALA A 22 -4.50 7.53 25.61
CA ALA A 22 -4.10 8.84 25.07
C ALA A 22 -5.31 9.73 24.74
N SER A 23 -6.37 9.16 24.16
CA SER A 23 -7.62 9.87 23.85
C SER A 23 -8.29 10.38 25.13
N LYS A 24 -8.38 9.54 26.16
CA LYS A 24 -8.95 9.91 27.46
C LYS A 24 -8.21 11.06 28.12
N VAL A 25 -6.87 11.03 28.12
CA VAL A 25 -6.06 12.09 28.74
C VAL A 25 -6.14 13.39 27.94
N THR A 26 -6.18 13.30 26.61
CA THR A 26 -6.24 14.47 25.72
C THR A 26 -7.60 15.14 25.76
N PHE A 27 -8.68 14.38 25.52
CA PHE A 27 -10.03 14.90 25.34
C PHE A 27 -10.84 14.99 26.65
N GLY A 28 -10.33 14.42 27.75
CA GLY A 28 -10.90 14.59 29.09
C GLY A 28 -10.49 15.88 29.81
N ARG A 29 -9.61 16.71 29.22
CA ARG A 29 -9.03 17.90 29.86
C ARG A 29 -9.03 19.14 28.95
N PRO A 30 -10.18 19.81 28.78
CA PRO A 30 -10.27 21.07 28.02
C PRO A 30 -9.44 22.20 28.65
N ASN A 31 -8.99 23.16 27.83
CA ASN A 31 -8.18 24.33 28.24
C ASN A 31 -8.82 25.15 29.38
N THR A 32 -10.14 25.24 29.43
CA THR A 32 -10.89 25.99 30.44
C THR A 32 -11.60 25.08 31.45
N GLY A 33 -11.16 23.82 31.60
CA GLY A 33 -11.76 22.81 32.46
C GLY A 33 -13.05 22.18 31.91
N PHE A 34 -13.89 22.95 31.22
CA PHE A 34 -15.14 22.50 30.60
C PHE A 34 -15.18 22.78 29.09
N LYS A 35 -15.64 21.81 28.30
CA LYS A 35 -15.73 21.89 26.83
C LYS A 35 -16.60 23.06 26.34
N THR A 36 -17.69 23.36 27.03
CA THR A 36 -18.61 24.46 26.71
C THR A 36 -17.94 25.82 26.89
N THR A 37 -17.25 26.02 28.00
CA THR A 37 -16.48 27.23 28.29
C THR A 37 -15.35 27.42 27.29
N ALA A 38 -14.67 26.34 26.88
CA ALA A 38 -13.60 26.41 25.89
C ALA A 38 -14.13 26.84 24.51
N LYS A 39 -15.28 26.30 24.10
CA LYS A 39 -15.98 26.74 22.87
C LYS A 39 -16.36 28.21 22.90
N ALA A 40 -16.82 28.73 24.03
CA ALA A 40 -17.13 30.15 24.19
C ALA A 40 -15.87 31.02 24.12
N ALA A 41 -14.79 30.62 24.81
CA ALA A 41 -13.51 31.31 24.79
C ALA A 41 -12.88 31.36 23.38
N MET A 42 -12.98 30.28 22.59
CA MET A 42 -12.58 30.28 21.18
C MET A 42 -13.41 31.24 20.33
N ALA A 43 -14.73 31.28 20.53
CA ALA A 43 -15.61 32.14 19.75
C ALA A 43 -15.28 33.64 19.92
N ILE A 44 -14.74 34.03 21.08
CA ILE A 44 -14.26 35.38 21.36
C ILE A 44 -12.75 35.57 21.13
N GLY A 45 -12.05 34.56 20.62
CA GLY A 45 -10.61 34.62 20.29
C GLY A 45 -9.66 34.62 21.48
N SER A 46 -10.10 34.16 22.67
CA SER A 46 -9.24 34.08 23.85
C SER A 46 -8.36 32.83 23.90
N ILE A 47 -8.73 31.77 23.18
CA ILE A 47 -7.95 30.53 23.01
C ILE A 47 -8.15 30.00 21.58
N ASP A 48 -7.21 29.20 21.09
CA ASP A 48 -7.21 28.71 19.71
C ASP A 48 -7.79 27.28 19.54
N SER A 49 -7.97 26.55 20.65
CA SER A 49 -8.46 25.17 20.64
C SER A 49 -9.21 24.79 21.92
N ILE A 50 -10.04 23.74 21.85
CA ILE A 50 -10.71 23.16 23.02
C ILE A 50 -9.70 22.51 23.96
N TYR A 51 -8.76 21.76 23.40
CA TYR A 51 -7.81 20.93 24.13
C TYR A 51 -6.38 21.43 23.97
N PRO A 52 -5.55 21.34 25.01
CA PRO A 52 -4.13 21.62 24.89
C PRO A 52 -3.41 20.48 24.14
N GLN A 53 -2.41 20.83 23.33
CA GLN A 53 -1.59 19.83 22.64
C GLN A 53 -0.69 19.01 23.58
N THR A 54 -0.35 19.55 24.75
CA THR A 54 0.65 19.00 25.68
C THR A 54 0.35 17.57 26.13
N ASN A 55 -0.92 17.24 26.32
CA ASN A 55 -1.35 15.89 26.72
C ASN A 55 -1.07 14.86 25.62
N LEU A 56 -1.48 15.16 24.38
CA LEU A 56 -1.25 14.29 23.23
C LEU A 56 0.25 14.19 22.92
N GLN A 57 0.96 15.32 22.96
CA GLN A 57 2.40 15.37 22.75
C GLN A 57 3.13 14.46 23.74
N LYS A 58 2.84 14.57 25.04
CA LYS A 58 3.46 13.72 26.06
C LYS A 58 3.14 12.24 25.84
N ALA A 59 1.91 11.91 25.47
CA ALA A 59 1.53 10.52 25.20
C ALA A 59 2.30 9.94 24.01
N LEU A 60 2.34 10.66 22.89
CA LEU A 60 3.05 10.24 21.67
C LEU A 60 4.56 10.17 21.88
N SER A 61 5.18 11.20 22.47
CA SER A 61 6.64 11.21 22.69
C SER A 61 7.09 10.14 23.66
N THR A 62 6.27 9.80 24.66
CA THR A 62 6.56 8.69 25.58
C THR A 62 6.47 7.33 24.86
N TYR A 63 5.43 7.12 24.06
CA TYR A 63 5.18 5.83 23.41
C TYR A 63 6.13 5.55 22.25
N PHE A 64 6.42 6.56 21.43
CA PHE A 64 7.30 6.45 20.26
C PHE A 64 8.76 6.83 20.56
N PHE A 65 9.08 7.14 21.82
CA PHE A 65 10.34 7.71 22.29
C PHE A 65 10.65 9.08 21.68
N GLU A 66 11.16 9.97 22.52
CA GLU A 66 11.26 11.40 22.20
C GLU A 66 12.19 11.71 21.01
N ASP A 67 13.24 10.91 20.81
CA ASP A 67 14.27 11.14 19.79
C ASP A 67 14.20 10.18 18.61
N THR A 68 13.13 9.37 18.49
CA THR A 68 13.02 8.45 17.35
C THR A 68 12.69 9.22 16.06
N PRO A 69 13.62 9.29 15.09
CA PRO A 69 13.33 9.92 13.80
C PRO A 69 12.32 9.06 13.03
N LEU A 70 11.48 9.70 12.22
CA LEU A 70 10.56 9.02 11.32
C LEU A 70 11.33 8.31 10.20
N PHE A 71 12.31 8.99 9.62
CA PHE A 71 13.30 8.45 8.71
C PHE A 71 14.55 8.03 9.49
N ALA A 72 14.58 6.77 9.92
CA ALA A 72 15.80 6.18 10.42
C ALA A 72 16.73 5.89 9.22
N ALA A 73 17.85 6.61 9.07
CA ALA A 73 18.85 6.27 8.05
C ALA A 73 19.51 4.90 8.36
N SER A 74 19.91 4.17 7.31
CA SER A 74 20.62 2.87 7.41
C SER A 74 21.87 2.91 8.31
N ALA A 75 22.45 4.09 8.53
CA ALA A 75 23.62 4.32 9.39
C ALA A 75 23.40 3.99 10.88
N SER A 76 22.14 3.86 11.34
CA SER A 76 21.84 3.65 12.75
C SER A 76 22.07 2.20 13.24
N GLY A 77 22.41 1.24 12.37
CA GLY A 77 22.63 -0.16 12.74
C GLY A 77 21.39 -0.88 13.30
N HIS A 78 20.26 -0.18 13.37
CA HIS A 78 18.95 -0.71 13.75
C HIS A 78 18.24 -1.18 12.49
N SER A 79 17.53 -2.31 12.58
CA SER A 79 16.72 -2.87 11.49
C SER A 79 15.88 -1.78 10.83
N GLN A 80 16.24 -1.40 9.60
CA GLN A 80 15.43 -0.51 8.77
C GLN A 80 14.02 -1.09 8.68
N ASN A 81 13.01 -0.31 9.07
CA ASN A 81 11.64 -0.71 8.79
C ASN A 81 11.44 -0.52 7.28
N THR A 82 11.33 -1.63 6.54
CA THR A 82 11.19 -1.61 5.07
C THR A 82 9.84 -1.06 4.63
N THR A 83 8.89 -0.90 5.56
CA THR A 83 7.58 -0.36 5.28
C THR A 83 7.67 1.15 5.06
N ARG A 84 7.31 1.57 3.84
CA ARG A 84 7.12 2.98 3.50
C ARG A 84 5.85 3.50 4.18
N VAL A 85 5.98 4.56 4.95
CA VAL A 85 4.94 5.22 5.74
C VAL A 85 4.94 6.69 5.39
N ALA A 86 3.74 7.25 5.23
CA ALA A 86 3.55 8.68 5.08
C ALA A 86 2.26 9.12 5.77
N VAL A 87 2.26 10.36 6.26
CA VAL A 87 1.10 11.02 6.86
C VAL A 87 0.83 12.35 6.17
N THR A 88 -0.45 12.65 5.98
CA THR A 88 -0.91 13.89 5.36
C THR A 88 -0.97 15.00 6.41
N THR A 89 -0.57 16.20 6.04
CA THR A 89 -0.68 17.40 6.88
C THR A 89 -0.94 18.61 5.99
N ALA A 90 -1.33 19.71 6.61
CA ALA A 90 -1.31 21.02 6.00
C ALA A 90 -0.21 21.85 6.66
N LYS A 91 0.58 22.61 5.90
CA LYS A 91 1.54 23.57 6.46
C LYS A 91 1.29 24.97 5.93
N ASP A 92 1.82 25.97 6.62
CA ASP A 92 1.82 27.35 6.12
C ASP A 92 2.50 27.40 4.74
N GLY A 93 1.75 27.87 3.74
CA GLY A 93 2.22 28.07 2.37
C GLY A 93 2.85 29.44 2.16
N PRO A 94 3.61 29.62 1.07
CA PRO A 94 4.32 30.85 0.76
C PRO A 94 3.39 32.07 0.55
N ASP A 95 2.14 31.83 0.16
CA ASP A 95 1.13 32.88 -0.10
C ASP A 95 0.29 33.23 1.14
N GLY A 96 0.68 32.72 2.33
CA GLY A 96 -0.03 32.96 3.59
C GLY A 96 -1.28 32.11 3.82
N GLY A 97 -1.58 31.17 2.91
CA GLY A 97 -2.61 30.13 3.08
C GLY A 97 -2.00 28.76 3.37
N ASP A 98 -2.80 27.82 3.85
CA ASP A 98 -2.34 26.45 4.10
C ASP A 98 -2.06 25.72 2.76
N THR A 99 -1.10 24.78 2.74
CA THR A 99 -0.81 23.91 1.59
C THR A 99 -0.69 22.45 2.02
N ALA A 100 -1.32 21.56 1.26
CA ALA A 100 -1.24 20.12 1.46
C ALA A 100 0.22 19.64 1.39
N THR A 101 0.65 18.87 2.38
CA THR A 101 2.03 18.38 2.51
C THR A 101 2.03 16.94 3.02
N LEU A 102 3.03 16.17 2.60
CA LEU A 102 3.21 14.80 3.03
C LEU A 102 4.48 14.68 3.87
N ILE A 103 4.40 14.10 5.06
CA ILE A 103 5.56 13.76 5.88
C ILE A 103 5.80 12.26 5.74
N ALA A 104 7.01 11.82 5.36
CA ALA A 104 7.26 10.43 4.99
C ALA A 104 8.61 9.87 5.50
N ASN A 105 8.71 8.54 5.58
CA ASN A 105 9.93 7.82 5.95
C ASN A 105 10.67 7.23 4.73
N TYR A 106 10.49 7.80 3.54
CA TYR A 106 11.09 7.27 2.32
C TYR A 106 11.44 8.38 1.35
N ASN A 107 12.31 8.05 0.39
CA ASN A 107 12.65 8.93 -0.71
C ASN A 107 11.82 8.60 -1.94
N ARG A 108 11.43 9.63 -2.68
CA ARG A 108 10.98 9.48 -4.07
C ARG A 108 12.22 9.39 -4.98
N PRO A 109 12.17 8.60 -6.07
CA PRO A 109 13.25 8.58 -7.06
C PRO A 109 13.41 9.93 -7.78
N SER A 110 12.30 10.66 -7.97
CA SER A 110 12.27 11.99 -8.59
C SER A 110 10.96 12.72 -8.23
N GLY A 111 10.85 14.00 -8.59
CA GLY A 111 9.61 14.78 -8.46
C GLY A 111 9.76 16.07 -7.66
N ASP A 112 8.64 16.74 -7.43
CA ASP A 112 8.57 17.94 -6.59
C ASP A 112 8.62 17.58 -5.11
N TRP A 113 9.60 18.15 -4.41
CA TRP A 113 9.85 17.96 -2.97
C TRP A 113 9.27 19.09 -2.11
N SER A 114 8.72 20.16 -2.71
CA SER A 114 8.21 21.32 -1.97
C SER A 114 7.08 20.98 -0.98
N LEU A 115 6.26 19.99 -1.34
CA LEU A 115 5.14 19.47 -0.56
C LEU A 115 5.44 18.08 0.05
N PHE A 116 6.71 17.74 0.23
CA PHE A 116 7.18 16.48 0.77
C PHE A 116 8.27 16.70 1.82
N GLU A 117 7.91 16.49 3.08
CA GLU A 117 8.77 16.67 4.24
C GLU A 117 9.56 15.39 4.49
N ARG A 118 10.85 15.45 4.14
CA ARG A 118 11.81 14.37 4.35
C ARG A 118 13.21 14.96 4.45
N GLU A 119 13.88 14.76 5.57
CA GLU A 119 15.25 15.24 5.79
C GLU A 119 16.27 14.09 5.78
N ASP A 120 17.46 14.33 5.22
CA ASP A 120 18.59 13.40 5.31
C ASP A 120 19.25 13.42 6.68
N ASN A 121 19.29 14.59 7.32
CA ASN A 121 19.87 14.76 8.64
C ASN A 121 18.86 14.33 9.72
N PRO A 122 19.13 13.28 10.51
CA PRO A 122 18.20 12.81 11.54
C PRO A 122 17.87 13.85 12.61
N ALA A 123 18.78 14.80 12.89
CA ALA A 123 18.53 15.89 13.83
C ALA A 123 17.54 16.94 13.27
N SER A 124 17.32 16.93 11.96
CA SER A 124 16.38 17.82 11.28
C SER A 124 15.09 17.16 10.86
N ASP A 125 15.09 15.84 10.77
CA ASP A 125 13.93 15.04 10.41
C ASP A 125 12.78 15.14 11.42
N MET A 126 11.56 14.87 10.95
CA MET A 126 10.40 14.70 11.81
C MET A 126 10.61 13.49 12.72
N LYS A 127 10.45 13.68 14.03
CA LYS A 127 10.30 12.56 14.96
C LYS A 127 8.92 11.94 14.76
N ILE A 128 8.77 10.64 15.09
CA ILE A 128 7.49 9.94 14.90
C ILE A 128 6.34 10.67 15.62
N TRP A 129 6.57 11.13 16.85
CA TRP A 129 5.56 11.84 17.62
C TRP A 129 5.24 13.24 17.03
N GLU A 130 6.21 13.91 16.40
CA GLU A 130 5.99 15.20 15.73
C GLU A 130 5.11 15.03 14.49
N ALA A 131 5.38 14.02 13.67
CA ALA A 131 4.55 13.67 12.53
C ALA A 131 3.12 13.30 12.98
N GLY A 132 3.00 12.58 14.09
CA GLY A 132 1.71 12.25 14.73
C GLY A 132 0.93 13.49 15.19
N LEU A 133 1.59 14.49 15.75
CA LEU A 133 0.94 15.76 16.12
C LEU A 133 0.54 16.57 14.90
N ALA A 134 1.43 16.70 13.91
CA ALA A 134 1.18 17.43 12.68
C ALA A 134 -0.07 16.93 11.96
N THR A 135 -0.18 15.60 11.77
CA THR A 135 -1.34 15.00 11.09
C THR A 135 -2.63 15.04 11.90
N SER A 136 -2.57 15.24 13.23
CA SER A 136 -3.75 15.16 14.12
C SER A 136 -4.20 16.54 14.65
N ALA A 137 -3.56 17.63 14.24
CA ALA A 137 -3.82 18.99 14.72
C ALA A 137 -5.13 19.56 14.15
N ALA A 138 -6.25 18.89 14.46
CA ALA A 138 -7.58 19.18 13.94
C ALA A 138 -8.06 20.57 14.39
N PRO A 139 -8.46 21.45 13.45
CA PRO A 139 -9.00 22.76 13.79
C PRO A 139 -10.11 22.67 14.83
N ILE A 140 -10.19 23.65 15.74
CA ILE A 140 -11.09 23.67 16.92
C ILE A 140 -10.63 22.72 18.04
N PHE A 141 -10.20 21.50 17.73
CA PHE A 141 -9.92 20.50 18.76
C PHE A 141 -8.53 20.68 19.36
N LEU A 142 -7.50 20.75 18.51
CA LEU A 142 -6.11 20.86 18.89
C LEU A 142 -5.47 22.08 18.22
N PRO A 143 -4.49 22.74 18.86
CA PRO A 143 -3.79 23.85 18.23
C PRO A 143 -2.85 23.32 17.13
N GLN A 144 -2.37 24.22 16.28
CA GLN A 144 -1.36 23.89 15.27
C GLN A 144 -0.06 23.40 15.92
N PHE A 145 0.61 22.44 15.28
CA PHE A 145 1.91 21.98 15.71
C PHE A 145 3.00 22.84 15.08
N ALA A 146 3.81 23.53 15.88
CA ALA A 146 4.93 24.31 15.39
C ALA A 146 6.24 23.52 15.47
N LYS A 147 6.96 23.45 14.36
CA LYS A 147 8.35 22.97 14.33
C LYS A 147 9.20 23.96 13.57
N ARG A 148 10.20 24.53 14.26
CA ARG A 148 11.06 25.61 13.74
C ARG A 148 10.19 26.80 13.27
N THR A 149 10.23 27.10 11.98
CA THR A 149 9.50 28.21 11.34
C THR A 149 8.22 27.75 10.65
N THR A 150 7.87 26.47 10.73
CA THR A 150 6.72 25.88 10.03
C THR A 150 5.64 25.50 11.03
N ASN A 151 4.40 25.94 10.78
CA ASN A 151 3.24 25.42 11.49
C ASN A 151 2.55 24.36 10.65
N TYR A 152 2.09 23.32 11.33
CA TYR A 152 1.40 22.18 10.77
C TYR A 152 -0.01 22.06 11.35
N ARG A 153 -0.96 21.69 10.50
CA ARG A 153 -2.36 21.40 10.83
C ARG A 153 -2.75 20.03 10.29
N ASP A 154 -3.90 19.55 10.73
CA ASP A 154 -4.45 18.25 10.32
C ASP A 154 -4.51 18.06 8.81
N GLY A 155 -4.14 16.86 8.36
CA GLY A 155 -4.21 16.45 6.96
C GLY A 155 -5.64 16.40 6.41
N ALA A 156 -6.65 16.28 7.27
CA ALA A 156 -8.05 16.33 6.91
C ALA A 156 -8.47 17.67 6.28
N LEU A 157 -7.65 18.72 6.35
CA LEU A 157 -7.88 19.94 5.56
C LEU A 157 -7.83 19.71 4.04
N TYR A 158 -7.14 18.66 3.59
CA TYR A 158 -6.94 18.36 2.17
C TYR A 158 -7.22 16.91 1.78
N ALA A 159 -6.93 15.96 2.67
CA ALA A 159 -6.86 14.54 2.35
C ALA A 159 -7.33 13.66 3.50
N ASN A 160 -8.55 13.88 4.00
CA ASN A 160 -9.15 13.06 5.06
C ASN A 160 -9.38 11.58 4.64
N CYS A 161 -9.47 11.32 3.33
CA CYS A 161 -9.31 9.99 2.76
C CYS A 161 -7.95 9.90 2.05
N PRO A 162 -6.88 9.42 2.73
CA PRO A 162 -5.52 9.42 2.16
C PRO A 162 -5.33 8.36 1.06
N ALA A 163 -6.36 7.59 0.70
CA ALA A 163 -6.30 6.59 -0.36
C ALA A 163 -5.90 7.18 -1.72
N LYS A 164 -6.39 8.38 -2.05
CA LYS A 164 -5.99 9.08 -3.29
C LYS A 164 -4.52 9.49 -3.24
N VAL A 165 -4.08 10.05 -2.10
CA VAL A 165 -2.69 10.42 -1.88
C VAL A 165 -1.78 9.19 -1.99
N ALA A 166 -2.16 8.04 -1.43
CA ALA A 166 -1.41 6.79 -1.55
C ALA A 166 -1.30 6.29 -2.99
N LEU A 167 -2.36 6.43 -3.80
CA LEU A 167 -2.31 6.11 -5.23
C LEU A 167 -1.37 7.04 -5.99
N ASP A 168 -1.40 8.34 -5.70
CA ASP A 168 -0.51 9.31 -6.35
C ASP A 168 0.95 9.11 -5.93
N GLU A 169 1.20 8.77 -4.67
CA GLU A 169 2.54 8.42 -4.18
C GLU A 169 3.07 7.13 -4.79
N ARG A 170 2.21 6.15 -5.09
CA ARG A 170 2.60 4.94 -5.81
C ARG A 170 3.20 5.29 -7.17
N GLU A 171 2.56 6.17 -7.95
CA GLU A 171 3.10 6.58 -9.26
C GLU A 171 4.43 7.32 -9.12
N ARG A 172 4.59 8.13 -8.06
CA ARG A 172 5.83 8.88 -7.79
C ARG A 172 6.97 7.96 -7.34
N LEU A 173 6.66 6.92 -6.57
CA LEU A 173 7.62 5.95 -6.07
C LEU A 173 8.09 4.96 -7.15
N TRP A 174 7.22 4.65 -8.10
CA TRP A 174 7.47 3.71 -9.18
C TRP A 174 6.99 4.30 -10.52
N PRO A 175 7.75 5.27 -11.09
CA PRO A 175 7.39 5.89 -12.36
C PRO A 175 7.41 4.87 -13.52
N ASP A 176 6.88 5.27 -14.68
CA ASP A 176 6.93 4.51 -15.93
C ASP A 176 6.30 3.11 -15.86
N GLN A 177 5.24 2.95 -15.08
CA GLN A 177 4.57 1.65 -14.83
C GLN A 177 5.48 0.61 -14.15
N GLY A 178 6.53 1.06 -13.45
CA GLY A 178 7.51 0.19 -12.79
C GLY A 178 6.92 -0.76 -11.74
N ALA A 179 5.71 -0.47 -11.23
CA ALA A 179 4.94 -1.41 -10.42
C ALA A 179 3.45 -1.39 -10.78
N SER A 180 2.79 -2.53 -10.76
CA SER A 180 1.32 -2.59 -10.76
C SER A 180 0.77 -2.44 -9.36
N LEU A 181 -0.39 -1.79 -9.20
CA LEU A 181 -1.11 -1.77 -7.92
C LEU A 181 -1.64 -3.17 -7.64
N ASP A 182 -1.10 -3.92 -6.70
CA ASP A 182 -1.63 -5.25 -6.37
C ASP A 182 -2.91 -5.19 -5.53
N VAL A 183 -2.92 -4.31 -4.52
CA VAL A 183 -4.05 -4.11 -3.61
C VAL A 183 -3.99 -2.72 -2.99
N LEU A 184 -5.15 -2.07 -2.85
CA LEU A 184 -5.33 -0.88 -2.00
C LEU A 184 -6.40 -1.18 -0.96
N LEU A 185 -6.01 -1.24 0.32
CA LEU A 185 -6.92 -1.37 1.44
C LEU A 185 -7.09 -0.02 2.15
N SER A 186 -8.28 0.57 2.08
CA SER A 186 -8.66 1.75 2.85
C SER A 186 -9.47 1.34 4.08
N LEU A 187 -9.03 1.78 5.26
CA LEU A 187 -9.75 1.61 6.51
C LEU A 187 -10.37 2.94 6.93
N GLY A 188 -11.69 2.98 7.04
CA GLY A 188 -12.42 4.14 7.53
C GLY A 188 -12.66 4.08 9.03
N THR A 189 -12.82 5.25 9.65
CA THR A 189 -13.06 5.41 11.10
C THR A 189 -14.53 5.28 11.49
N GLY A 190 -15.42 4.98 10.55
CA GLY A 190 -16.83 4.73 10.79
C GLY A 190 -17.76 5.51 9.85
N LEU A 191 -18.90 4.90 9.52
CA LEU A 191 -20.01 5.52 8.80
C LEU A 191 -21.07 5.97 9.80
N GLN A 192 -21.38 7.26 9.80
CA GLN A 192 -22.42 7.84 10.64
C GLN A 192 -23.58 8.33 9.78
N THR A 193 -24.81 8.24 10.31
CA THR A 193 -26.03 8.68 9.61
C THR A 193 -26.15 10.19 9.52
N ARG A 194 -25.43 10.92 10.37
CA ARG A 194 -25.37 12.38 10.41
C ARG A 194 -23.96 12.83 10.05
N GLN A 195 -23.87 13.97 9.36
CA GLN A 195 -22.61 14.66 9.13
C GLN A 195 -22.29 15.60 10.29
N TRP A 196 -21.00 15.75 10.58
CA TRP A 196 -20.54 16.78 11.48
C TRP A 196 -20.94 18.16 10.98
N LYS A 197 -21.41 19.02 11.89
CA LYS A 197 -21.78 20.39 11.57
C LYS A 197 -20.94 21.35 12.39
N LEU A 198 -20.34 22.31 11.71
CA LEU A 198 -19.63 23.40 12.35
C LEU A 198 -20.54 24.13 13.34
N PRO A 199 -20.14 24.30 14.63
CA PRO A 199 -20.93 25.04 15.59
C PRO A 199 -21.21 26.47 15.12
N LYS A 200 -22.47 26.92 15.22
CA LYS A 200 -22.91 28.23 14.70
C LYS A 200 -22.08 29.40 15.23
N ALA A 201 -21.66 29.35 16.50
CA ALA A 201 -20.85 30.39 17.12
C ALA A 201 -19.46 30.55 16.48
N LEU A 202 -18.90 29.47 15.92
CA LEU A 202 -17.57 29.48 15.29
C LEU A 202 -17.61 29.89 13.80
N ARG A 203 -18.81 30.00 13.20
CA ARG A 203 -18.99 30.43 11.80
C ARG A 203 -18.61 31.89 11.55
N PHE A 204 -18.68 32.74 12.58
CA PHE A 204 -18.38 34.17 12.50
C PHE A 204 -16.94 34.49 12.94
N SER A 205 -16.14 33.48 13.28
CA SER A 205 -14.75 33.65 13.68
C SER A 205 -13.83 33.76 12.45
N PHE A 206 -12.63 34.33 12.65
CA PHE A 206 -11.58 34.47 11.62
C PHE A 206 -11.14 33.13 11.01
N PHE A 207 -11.43 32.00 11.67
CA PHE A 207 -11.11 30.64 11.20
C PHE A 207 -12.04 30.09 10.12
N ASN A 208 -13.11 30.80 9.73
CA ASN A 208 -14.17 30.27 8.86
C ASN A 208 -13.67 29.55 7.57
N PRO A 209 -12.64 30.03 6.84
CA PRO A 209 -12.14 29.31 5.65
C PRO A 209 -11.51 27.94 5.97
N ILE A 210 -10.72 27.85 7.05
CA ILE A 210 -10.07 26.61 7.51
C ILE A 210 -11.13 25.63 7.99
N LEU A 211 -12.10 26.11 8.76
CA LEU A 211 -13.19 25.28 9.30
C LEU A 211 -14.12 24.75 8.21
N LYS A 212 -14.36 25.55 7.17
CA LYS A 212 -15.10 25.12 5.99
C LYS A 212 -14.35 24.03 5.24
N SER A 213 -13.05 24.23 4.98
CA SER A 213 -12.21 23.23 4.29
C SER A 213 -12.18 21.91 5.06
N PHE A 214 -11.99 21.96 6.39
CA PHE A 214 -12.08 20.79 7.26
C PHE A 214 -13.44 20.10 7.15
N GLN A 215 -14.55 20.85 7.23
CA GLN A 215 -15.90 20.31 7.14
C GLN A 215 -16.17 19.63 5.78
N ASP A 216 -15.75 20.27 4.68
CA ASP A 216 -15.97 19.77 3.32
C ASP A 216 -15.25 18.43 3.08
N GLN A 217 -14.13 18.20 3.77
CA GLN A 217 -13.33 16.97 3.70
C GLN A 217 -13.79 15.86 4.66
N MET A 218 -14.77 16.11 5.54
CA MET A 218 -15.23 15.09 6.50
C MET A 218 -15.91 13.88 5.83
N ASN A 219 -16.41 14.05 4.59
CA ASN A 219 -17.07 12.97 3.86
C ASN A 219 -16.08 12.06 3.11
N SER A 220 -15.32 11.27 3.87
CA SER A 220 -14.34 10.33 3.31
C SER A 220 -14.95 9.21 2.47
N THR A 221 -16.27 8.98 2.57
CA THR A 221 -17.01 7.99 1.76
C THR A 221 -17.15 8.48 0.33
N SER A 222 -17.64 9.70 0.12
CA SER A 222 -17.76 10.26 -1.24
C SER A 222 -16.41 10.42 -1.93
N MET A 223 -15.35 10.73 -1.17
CA MET A 223 -13.98 10.72 -1.71
C MET A 223 -13.56 9.33 -2.20
N TRP A 224 -13.89 8.28 -1.45
CA TRP A 224 -13.60 6.91 -1.87
C TRP A 224 -14.45 6.45 -3.06
N ASP A 225 -15.74 6.76 -3.06
CA ASP A 225 -16.63 6.42 -4.17
C ASP A 225 -16.12 7.06 -5.48
N SER A 226 -15.54 8.26 -5.41
CA SER A 226 -14.86 8.90 -6.54
C SER A 226 -13.63 8.12 -7.00
N ILE A 227 -12.78 7.67 -6.08
CA ILE A 227 -11.60 6.82 -6.41
C ILE A 227 -12.06 5.51 -7.05
N GLU A 228 -13.04 4.85 -6.46
CA GLU A 228 -13.55 3.56 -6.94
C GLU A 228 -14.20 3.68 -8.32
N SER A 229 -15.02 4.71 -8.53
CA SER A 229 -15.68 4.94 -9.83
C SER A 229 -14.73 5.40 -10.94
N THR A 230 -13.59 6.01 -10.62
CA THR A 230 -12.65 6.49 -11.65
C THR A 230 -11.46 5.56 -11.88
N SER A 231 -11.16 4.67 -10.94
CA SER A 231 -9.99 3.80 -11.03
C SER A 231 -10.15 2.69 -12.06
N PRO A 232 -9.15 2.45 -12.93
CA PRO A 232 -9.13 1.27 -13.80
C PRO A 232 -8.85 -0.03 -13.01
N PHE A 233 -8.45 0.06 -11.74
CA PHE A 233 -8.07 -1.07 -10.90
C PHE A 233 -9.12 -1.43 -9.84
N ARG A 234 -10.41 -1.20 -10.12
CA ARG A 234 -11.52 -1.37 -9.14
C ARG A 234 -11.48 -2.71 -8.40
N ALA A 235 -11.17 -3.80 -9.11
CA ALA A 235 -11.08 -5.15 -8.53
C ALA A 235 -10.02 -5.29 -7.43
N ARG A 236 -9.05 -4.37 -7.37
CA ARG A 236 -7.94 -4.34 -6.41
C ARG A 236 -8.16 -3.33 -5.28
N LEU A 237 -9.27 -2.58 -5.32
CA LEU A 237 -9.63 -1.60 -4.31
C LEU A 237 -10.55 -2.24 -3.27
N HIS A 238 -10.20 -2.11 -2.00
CA HIS A 238 -10.98 -2.62 -0.90
C HIS A 238 -11.14 -1.54 0.17
N ARG A 239 -12.38 -1.33 0.62
CA ARG A 239 -12.67 -0.47 1.78
C ARG A 239 -13.43 -1.21 2.85
N LEU A 240 -12.99 -0.99 4.09
CA LEU A 240 -13.65 -1.41 5.32
C LEU A 240 -14.01 -0.14 6.09
N ASN A 241 -15.31 0.12 6.26
CA ASN A 241 -15.79 1.29 6.98
C ASN A 241 -17.05 0.89 7.76
N PRO A 242 -16.92 0.54 9.06
CA PRO A 242 -18.04 0.00 9.83
C PRO A 242 -19.13 1.08 10.05
N PRO A 243 -20.42 0.74 10.05
CA PRO A 243 -21.43 1.64 10.58
C PRO A 243 -21.19 1.85 12.08
N VAL A 244 -21.21 3.09 12.54
CA VAL A 244 -20.99 3.43 13.95
C VAL A 244 -22.00 4.47 14.44
N THR A 245 -22.37 4.33 15.71
CA THR A 245 -23.18 5.28 16.47
C THR A 245 -22.67 5.32 17.90
N ALA A 246 -23.06 6.33 18.66
CA ALA A 246 -22.88 6.34 20.10
C ALA A 246 -23.78 5.26 20.76
N ALA A 247 -23.52 4.96 22.04
CA ALA A 247 -24.30 3.99 22.80
C ALA A 247 -25.81 4.32 22.87
N ASN A 248 -26.15 5.61 22.83
CA ASN A 248 -27.53 6.09 22.81
C ASN A 248 -28.14 6.17 21.39
N GLY A 249 -27.40 5.77 20.35
CA GLY A 249 -27.82 5.83 18.95
C GLY A 249 -27.57 7.18 18.25
N ASP A 250 -26.99 8.17 18.93
CA ASP A 250 -26.65 9.46 18.34
C ASP A 250 -25.31 9.44 17.58
N TYR A 251 -24.95 10.63 17.06
CA TYR A 251 -23.66 10.92 16.43
C TYR A 251 -22.52 10.90 17.46
N VAL A 252 -21.41 10.27 17.09
CA VAL A 252 -20.13 10.24 17.81
C VAL A 252 -19.27 11.41 17.35
N ASP A 253 -18.94 12.33 18.26
CA ASP A 253 -18.06 13.46 17.98
C ASP A 253 -16.59 13.02 17.95
N LEU A 254 -15.71 13.81 17.29
CA LEU A 254 -14.29 13.44 17.11
C LEU A 254 -13.54 13.23 18.43
N ASP A 255 -13.98 13.91 19.49
CA ASP A 255 -13.38 13.91 20.82
C ASP A 255 -14.17 13.09 21.86
N SER A 256 -15.17 12.29 21.44
CA SER A 256 -15.98 11.41 22.29
C SER A 256 -15.24 10.15 22.74
N TYR A 257 -14.17 10.32 23.50
CA TYR A 257 -13.34 9.20 23.97
C TYR A 257 -14.09 8.23 24.88
N GLU A 258 -15.17 8.67 25.53
CA GLU A 258 -16.02 7.83 26.38
C GLU A 258 -16.75 6.74 25.58
N GLU A 259 -16.95 6.93 24.27
CA GLU A 259 -17.63 5.98 23.40
C GLU A 259 -16.70 4.86 22.90
N ILE A 260 -15.37 4.97 23.10
CA ILE A 260 -14.39 4.00 22.59
C ILE A 260 -14.73 2.54 22.98
N PRO A 261 -15.09 2.21 24.25
CA PRO A 261 -15.46 0.84 24.61
C PRO A 261 -16.67 0.31 23.84
N PHE A 262 -17.70 1.15 23.65
CA PHE A 262 -18.89 0.79 22.88
C PHE A 262 -18.56 0.62 21.40
N LEU A 263 -17.79 1.53 20.82
CA LEU A 263 -17.35 1.45 19.43
C LEU A 263 -16.55 0.17 19.15
N ARG A 264 -15.66 -0.23 20.06
CA ARG A 264 -14.91 -1.49 19.94
C ARG A 264 -15.85 -2.69 19.87
N GLN A 265 -16.88 -2.73 20.72
CA GLN A 265 -17.87 -3.79 20.69
C GLN A 265 -18.67 -3.77 19.39
N THR A 266 -19.12 -2.59 18.94
CA THR A 266 -19.87 -2.40 17.69
C THR A 266 -19.06 -2.90 16.48
N VAL A 267 -17.79 -2.52 16.38
CA VAL A 267 -16.91 -2.96 15.28
C VAL A 267 -16.63 -4.47 15.35
N ALA A 268 -16.44 -5.04 16.54
CA ALA A 268 -16.25 -6.48 16.70
C ALA A 268 -17.50 -7.26 16.26
N THR A 269 -18.69 -6.81 16.64
CA THR A 269 -19.95 -7.41 16.21
C THR A 269 -20.16 -7.28 14.70
N TRP A 270 -19.86 -6.11 14.13
CA TRP A 270 -19.92 -5.89 12.68
C TRP A 270 -18.95 -6.81 11.92
N ALA A 271 -17.70 -6.93 12.39
CA ALA A 271 -16.68 -7.79 11.79
C ALA A 271 -17.04 -9.28 11.85
N ALA A 272 -17.83 -9.69 12.84
CA ALA A 272 -18.31 -11.06 13.00
C ALA A 272 -19.52 -11.40 12.12
N THR A 273 -20.15 -10.43 11.45
CA THR A 273 -21.26 -10.72 10.53
C THR A 273 -20.76 -11.56 9.34
N PRO A 274 -21.52 -12.54 8.84
CA PRO A 274 -21.03 -13.47 7.81
C PRO A 274 -20.49 -12.79 6.55
N GLU A 275 -21.16 -11.74 6.09
CA GLU A 275 -20.74 -10.96 4.91
C GLU A 275 -19.37 -10.30 5.14
N ILE A 276 -19.20 -9.62 6.27
CA ILE A 276 -17.97 -8.89 6.58
C ILE A 276 -16.84 -9.85 6.93
N ALA A 277 -17.10 -10.93 7.66
CA ALA A 277 -16.13 -11.97 7.95
C ALA A 277 -15.59 -12.61 6.65
N THR A 278 -16.47 -12.88 5.68
CA THR A 278 -16.09 -13.38 4.35
C THR A 278 -15.22 -12.36 3.61
N LYS A 279 -15.60 -11.08 3.63
CA LYS A 279 -14.83 -10.00 3.00
C LYS A 279 -13.45 -9.82 3.66
N LEU A 280 -13.37 -9.89 4.98
CA LEU A 280 -12.12 -9.82 5.75
C LEU A 280 -11.21 -11.00 5.41
N GLN A 281 -11.74 -12.22 5.38
CA GLN A 281 -10.98 -13.41 5.00
C GLN A 281 -10.44 -13.28 3.57
N ARG A 282 -11.27 -12.82 2.63
CA ARG A 282 -10.84 -12.57 1.24
C ARG A 282 -9.71 -11.55 1.15
N ILE A 283 -9.80 -10.43 1.87
CA ILE A 283 -8.74 -9.41 1.92
C ILE A 283 -7.45 -10.01 2.51
N ALA A 284 -7.56 -10.80 3.58
CA ALA A 284 -6.42 -11.47 4.19
C ALA A 284 -5.75 -12.44 3.21
N ASP A 285 -6.54 -13.22 2.46
CA ASP A 285 -6.05 -14.13 1.42
C ASP A 285 -5.30 -13.34 0.32
N ILE A 286 -5.86 -12.21 -0.15
CA ILE A 286 -5.20 -11.32 -1.10
C ILE A 286 -3.87 -10.78 -0.55
N LEU A 287 -3.83 -10.32 0.71
CA LEU A 287 -2.60 -9.82 1.32
C LEU A 287 -1.53 -10.93 1.45
N ILE A 288 -1.93 -12.13 1.85
CA ILE A 288 -1.05 -13.30 1.97
C ILE A 288 -0.46 -13.69 0.61
N THR A 289 -1.30 -13.74 -0.43
CA THR A 289 -0.89 -14.15 -1.78
C THR A 289 0.07 -13.14 -2.41
N ASN A 290 -0.12 -11.86 -2.09
CA ASN A 290 0.79 -10.77 -2.45
C ASN A 290 2.09 -10.74 -1.62
N LEU A 291 2.34 -11.68 -0.71
CA LEU A 291 3.69 -11.91 -0.19
C LEU A 291 4.58 -12.61 -1.22
N PHE A 292 4.00 -13.27 -2.22
CA PHE A 292 4.71 -13.89 -3.32
C PHE A 292 4.79 -12.94 -4.51
N TYR A 293 5.89 -12.99 -5.24
CA TYR A 293 6.11 -12.21 -6.45
C TYR A 293 6.96 -13.00 -7.45
N PHE A 294 6.85 -12.63 -8.72
CA PHE A 294 7.63 -13.23 -9.79
C PHE A 294 8.87 -12.40 -10.11
N GLU A 295 9.97 -13.11 -10.31
CA GLU A 295 11.24 -12.58 -10.79
C GLU A 295 11.56 -13.25 -12.14
N PRO A 296 11.66 -12.50 -13.24
CA PRO A 296 12.07 -13.02 -14.54
C PRO A 296 13.47 -13.64 -14.49
N ALA A 297 13.72 -14.67 -15.30
CA ALA A 297 15.08 -15.15 -15.49
C ALA A 297 15.94 -14.04 -16.12
N SER A 298 17.12 -13.78 -15.55
CA SER A 298 18.11 -12.89 -16.16
C SER A 298 18.57 -13.51 -17.48
N GLY A 299 18.19 -12.90 -18.60
CA GLY A 299 18.78 -13.24 -19.89
C GLY A 299 20.20 -12.74 -19.92
N GLU A 300 21.18 -13.58 -19.57
CA GLU A 300 22.54 -13.29 -20.02
C GLU A 300 22.55 -13.39 -21.55
N PRO A 301 22.99 -12.33 -22.27
CA PRO A 301 23.29 -12.48 -23.67
C PRO A 301 24.46 -13.46 -23.76
N ALA A 302 24.22 -14.63 -24.37
CA ALA A 302 25.25 -15.62 -24.61
C ALA A 302 26.49 -14.93 -25.22
N ASP A 303 27.62 -15.06 -24.54
CA ASP A 303 28.93 -14.58 -24.96
C ASP A 303 29.17 -14.88 -26.44
N GLN A 304 29.07 -13.85 -27.29
CA GLN A 304 29.73 -13.87 -28.58
C GLN A 304 31.20 -13.57 -28.33
N HIS A 305 31.96 -14.60 -27.96
CA HIS A 305 33.42 -14.61 -28.10
C HIS A 305 33.78 -14.38 -29.59
N HIS A 306 33.84 -13.12 -30.01
CA HIS A 306 34.44 -12.74 -31.28
C HIS A 306 35.96 -12.81 -31.12
N HIS A 307 36.53 -13.92 -31.57
CA HIS A 307 37.93 -13.99 -31.95
C HIS A 307 38.23 -12.84 -32.94
N HIS A 308 38.99 -11.86 -32.49
CA HIS A 308 39.62 -10.86 -33.36
C HIS A 308 40.68 -11.55 -34.22
N HIS A 309 40.34 -11.84 -35.48
CA HIS A 309 41.33 -12.00 -36.53
C HIS A 309 41.32 -10.77 -37.44
N HIS A 310 42.43 -10.04 -37.42
CA HIS A 310 42.78 -8.98 -38.34
C HIS A 310 42.83 -9.50 -39.78
N HIS A 311 42.11 -8.86 -40.70
CA HIS A 311 42.60 -8.66 -42.07
C HIS A 311 42.05 -7.38 -42.72
N HIS A 312 42.94 -6.71 -43.44
CA HIS A 312 42.79 -5.43 -44.14
C HIS A 312 42.04 -5.53 -45.48
N HIS A 313 41.29 -4.46 -45.78
CA HIS A 313 40.97 -3.82 -47.08
C HIS A 313 40.61 -4.65 -48.34
N HIS A 314 39.41 -4.42 -48.91
CA HIS A 314 39.20 -3.52 -50.07
C HIS A 314 37.70 -3.27 -50.40
N HIS A 315 37.46 -2.20 -51.16
CA HIS A 315 36.20 -1.53 -51.49
C HIS A 315 35.16 -2.36 -52.29
N HIS A 316 33.87 -2.20 -51.95
CA HIS A 316 32.76 -1.96 -52.90
C HIS A 316 31.48 -1.51 -52.16
N HIS A 317 30.92 -0.36 -52.52
CA HIS A 317 29.47 -0.06 -52.40
C HIS A 317 28.83 -0.45 -53.75
N PRO A 318 27.55 -0.90 -53.85
CA PRO A 318 26.38 -0.21 -53.25
C PRO A 318 25.18 -1.11 -52.80
N HIS A 319 24.18 -0.43 -52.23
CA HIS A 319 22.80 -0.82 -51.88
C HIS A 319 22.51 -1.39 -50.47
N PRO A 320 21.54 -0.79 -49.73
CA PRO A 320 21.04 -1.35 -48.48
C PRO A 320 20.13 -2.56 -48.78
N PRO A 321 20.27 -3.68 -48.05
CA PRO A 321 19.31 -4.77 -48.16
C PRO A 321 17.96 -4.32 -47.60
N PRO A 322 16.85 -4.90 -48.08
CA PRO A 322 15.51 -4.52 -47.64
C PRO A 322 15.38 -4.75 -46.14
N LEU A 323 14.67 -3.84 -45.46
CA LEU A 323 14.18 -4.01 -44.09
C LEU A 323 13.45 -5.36 -43.99
N GLY A 324 14.19 -6.39 -43.60
CA GLY A 324 13.64 -7.69 -43.27
C GLY A 324 12.77 -7.53 -42.04
N SER A 325 11.48 -7.77 -42.24
CA SER A 325 10.49 -7.93 -41.18
C SER A 325 11.07 -8.74 -40.02
N PRO A 326 10.89 -8.31 -38.76
CA PRO A 326 11.24 -9.18 -37.64
C PRO A 326 10.37 -10.43 -37.77
N LEU A 327 11.03 -11.58 -37.86
CA LEU A 327 10.42 -12.89 -37.83
C LEU A 327 9.56 -12.96 -36.55
N LEU A 328 8.24 -12.77 -36.73
CA LEU A 328 7.21 -13.05 -35.74
C LEU A 328 7.14 -14.57 -35.56
N GLY A 329 8.09 -15.08 -34.78
CA GLY A 329 8.22 -16.48 -34.43
C GLY A 329 9.00 -16.61 -33.12
N GLY A 330 8.59 -15.86 -32.09
CA GLY A 330 9.12 -15.99 -30.75
C GLY A 330 8.13 -16.75 -29.88
N ASP A 331 8.52 -17.92 -29.37
CA ASP A 331 7.75 -18.65 -28.36
C ASP A 331 7.43 -17.73 -27.17
N PHE A 332 6.13 -17.46 -26.97
CA PHE A 332 5.62 -16.67 -25.85
C PHE A 332 5.70 -17.49 -24.55
N SER A 333 6.92 -17.68 -24.05
CA SER A 333 7.17 -18.45 -22.84
C SER A 333 7.55 -17.55 -21.68
N LEU A 334 6.89 -17.77 -20.54
CA LEU A 334 7.25 -17.12 -19.28
C LEU A 334 8.25 -18.01 -18.53
N GLN A 335 9.42 -17.48 -18.20
CA GLN A 335 10.47 -18.16 -17.44
C GLN A 335 10.98 -17.28 -16.30
N GLY A 336 11.18 -17.88 -15.13
CA GLY A 336 11.74 -17.19 -13.98
C GLY A 336 11.49 -17.95 -12.69
N SER A 337 11.42 -17.21 -11.58
CA SER A 337 11.19 -17.78 -10.26
C SER A 337 10.15 -17.03 -9.45
N ILE A 338 9.39 -17.75 -8.63
CA ILE A 338 8.53 -17.16 -7.61
C ILE A 338 9.33 -17.04 -6.31
N ARG A 339 9.31 -15.85 -5.73
CA ARG A 339 9.99 -15.47 -4.50
C ARG A 339 8.97 -15.05 -3.43
N CYS A 340 9.40 -14.92 -2.18
CA CYS A 340 8.56 -14.47 -1.07
C CYS A 340 9.20 -13.27 -0.37
N ARG A 341 8.37 -12.30 0.05
CA ARG A 341 8.79 -11.07 0.76
C ARG A 341 9.13 -11.30 2.23
N LEU A 342 8.71 -12.42 2.82
CA LEU A 342 9.03 -12.75 4.20
C LEU A 342 10.51 -13.12 4.35
N GLN A 343 11.09 -12.74 5.49
CA GLN A 343 12.48 -13.05 5.83
C GLN A 343 12.74 -14.56 5.68
N HIS A 344 13.87 -14.89 5.05
CA HIS A 344 14.33 -16.27 4.88
C HIS A 344 14.52 -16.96 6.23
N GLU A 345 14.26 -18.27 6.28
CA GLU A 345 14.36 -19.10 7.48
C GLU A 345 13.52 -18.63 8.68
N SER A 346 12.59 -17.69 8.45
CA SER A 346 11.74 -17.17 9.51
C SER A 346 10.59 -18.12 9.82
N ARG A 347 10.16 -18.11 11.09
CA ARG A 347 8.96 -18.84 11.53
C ARG A 347 7.71 -18.44 10.72
N PRO A 348 7.42 -17.15 10.46
CA PRO A 348 6.29 -16.76 9.61
C PRO A 348 6.32 -17.37 8.21
N LEU A 349 7.48 -17.38 7.53
CA LEU A 349 7.61 -18.00 6.21
C LEU A 349 7.35 -19.51 6.27
N THR A 350 7.90 -20.18 7.28
CA THR A 350 7.70 -21.62 7.48
C THR A 350 6.23 -21.96 7.72
N THR A 351 5.55 -21.22 8.60
CA THR A 351 4.12 -21.38 8.87
C THR A 351 3.29 -21.12 7.61
N LEU A 352 3.59 -20.04 6.86
CA LEU A 352 2.92 -19.71 5.60
C LEU A 352 2.99 -20.88 4.61
N LEU A 353 4.19 -21.36 4.30
CA LEU A 353 4.41 -22.42 3.31
C LEU A 353 3.84 -23.77 3.74
N ARG A 354 3.81 -24.06 5.05
CA ARG A 354 3.35 -25.35 5.58
C ARG A 354 1.83 -25.39 5.76
N GLU A 355 1.26 -24.34 6.31
CA GLU A 355 -0.11 -24.34 6.86
C GLU A 355 -1.11 -23.54 6.02
N LYS A 356 -0.65 -22.63 5.16
CA LYS A 356 -1.55 -21.77 4.37
C LYS A 356 -1.47 -22.06 2.89
N VAL A 357 -0.29 -22.28 2.34
CA VAL A 357 -0.15 -22.56 0.90
C VAL A 357 -0.43 -24.02 0.59
N GLU A 358 -1.34 -24.26 -0.36
CA GLU A 358 -1.60 -25.59 -0.93
C GLU A 358 -0.75 -25.82 -2.17
N ALA A 359 -0.85 -24.91 -3.16
CA ALA A 359 -0.15 -25.02 -4.44
C ALA A 359 -0.01 -23.67 -5.14
N PHE A 360 0.98 -23.56 -6.02
CA PHE A 360 1.04 -22.52 -7.04
C PHE A 360 0.41 -23.03 -8.33
N ARG A 361 -0.35 -22.18 -9.01
CA ARG A 361 -1.01 -22.50 -10.27
C ARG A 361 -0.83 -21.40 -11.29
N TYR A 362 -0.98 -21.75 -12.55
CA TYR A 362 -0.93 -20.79 -13.63
C TYR A 362 -2.03 -21.04 -14.66
N THR A 363 -2.37 -19.99 -15.40
CA THR A 363 -3.26 -20.04 -16.56
C THR A 363 -2.96 -18.86 -17.49
N THR A 364 -3.55 -18.87 -18.68
CA THR A 364 -3.66 -17.68 -19.54
C THR A 364 -5.09 -17.14 -19.46
N ALA A 365 -5.23 -15.82 -19.60
CA ALA A 365 -6.49 -15.11 -19.49
C ALA A 365 -6.65 -14.13 -20.65
N THR A 366 -7.87 -13.97 -21.14
CA THR A 366 -8.23 -12.82 -21.99
C THR A 366 -8.17 -11.52 -21.18
N ARG A 367 -8.21 -10.36 -21.86
CA ARG A 367 -8.27 -9.05 -21.17
C ARG A 367 -9.45 -8.95 -20.19
N ASN A 368 -10.62 -9.47 -20.56
CA ASN A 368 -11.80 -9.44 -19.69
C ASN A 368 -11.65 -10.35 -18.48
N GLU A 369 -11.09 -11.55 -18.68
CA GLU A 369 -10.79 -12.49 -17.58
C GLU A 369 -9.70 -11.96 -16.64
N ALA A 370 -8.72 -11.20 -17.17
CA ALA A 370 -7.67 -10.59 -16.36
C ALA A 370 -8.20 -9.54 -15.37
N VAL A 371 -9.33 -8.88 -15.68
CA VAL A 371 -10.00 -7.95 -14.75
C VAL A 371 -10.73 -8.70 -13.63
N ALA A 372 -11.13 -9.96 -13.88
CA ALA A 372 -11.95 -10.76 -12.97
C ALA A 372 -11.45 -12.20 -12.87
N VAL A 373 -10.21 -12.41 -12.40
CA VAL A 373 -9.55 -13.74 -12.36
C VAL A 373 -10.39 -14.84 -11.72
N GLY A 374 -11.21 -14.50 -10.72
CA GLY A 374 -12.12 -15.44 -10.06
C GLY A 374 -13.17 -16.08 -11.00
N THR A 375 -13.42 -15.52 -12.19
CA THR A 375 -14.33 -16.10 -13.18
C THR A 375 -13.68 -17.17 -14.06
N ILE A 376 -12.35 -17.35 -13.99
CA ILE A 376 -11.65 -18.33 -14.81
C ILE A 376 -11.97 -19.74 -14.29
N PRO A 377 -12.52 -20.64 -15.13
CA PRO A 377 -12.89 -21.99 -14.70
C PRO A 377 -11.71 -22.77 -14.12
N THR A 378 -11.92 -23.46 -12.98
CA THR A 378 -10.89 -24.24 -12.27
C THR A 378 -10.13 -25.22 -13.18
N ARG A 379 -10.81 -25.78 -14.20
CA ARG A 379 -10.20 -26.70 -15.19
C ARG A 379 -9.09 -26.10 -16.06
N ARG A 380 -8.99 -24.77 -16.16
CA ARG A 380 -7.95 -24.05 -16.92
C ARG A 380 -6.69 -23.78 -16.11
N TRP A 381 -6.71 -24.10 -14.81
CA TRP A 381 -5.60 -23.86 -13.91
C TRP A 381 -4.68 -25.07 -13.86
N HIS A 382 -3.43 -24.86 -14.27
CA HIS A 382 -2.41 -25.87 -14.27
C HIS A 382 -1.56 -25.76 -13.00
N LEU A 383 -1.17 -26.91 -12.44
CA LEU A 383 -0.28 -26.97 -11.29
C LEU A 383 1.12 -26.54 -11.72
N LEU A 384 1.71 -25.60 -10.97
CA LEU A 384 3.09 -25.18 -11.19
C LEU A 384 4.03 -26.07 -10.39
N CYS A 385 5.06 -26.61 -11.04
CA CYS A 385 6.13 -27.37 -10.40
C CYS A 385 7.47 -26.67 -10.63
N ASN A 386 8.45 -26.98 -9.79
CA ASN A 386 9.81 -26.55 -10.04
C ASN A 386 10.47 -27.37 -11.16
N THR A 387 11.69 -27.00 -11.55
CA THR A 387 12.51 -27.69 -12.56
C THR A 387 12.73 -29.19 -12.28
N ALA A 388 12.64 -29.62 -11.01
CA ALA A 388 12.74 -31.02 -10.60
C ALA A 388 11.38 -31.73 -10.44
N GLY A 389 10.26 -31.11 -10.88
CA GLY A 389 8.91 -31.66 -10.76
C GLY A 389 8.30 -31.59 -9.35
N GLN A 390 8.94 -30.91 -8.39
CA GLN A 390 8.40 -30.69 -7.06
C GLN A 390 7.23 -29.71 -7.10
N THR A 391 6.13 -30.06 -6.44
CA THR A 391 4.91 -29.23 -6.38
C THR A 391 4.61 -28.70 -4.98
N LYS A 392 5.30 -29.22 -3.95
CA LYS A 392 5.08 -28.81 -2.55
C LYS A 392 5.87 -27.54 -2.21
N PRO A 393 5.22 -26.41 -1.89
CA PRO A 393 5.90 -25.14 -1.62
C PRO A 393 6.93 -25.20 -0.49
N ASN A 394 6.64 -25.96 0.58
CA ASN A 394 7.55 -26.12 1.71
C ASN A 394 8.80 -26.95 1.39
N LYS A 395 8.90 -27.55 0.19
CA LYS A 395 10.08 -28.26 -0.31
C LYS A 395 10.87 -27.44 -1.33
N MET A 396 10.43 -26.23 -1.66
CA MET A 396 11.07 -25.34 -2.64
C MET A 396 12.03 -24.38 -1.94
N ILE A 397 12.95 -24.95 -1.18
CA ILE A 397 14.00 -24.24 -0.46
C ILE A 397 15.33 -24.53 -1.16
N VAL A 398 16.03 -23.50 -1.59
CA VAL A 398 17.33 -23.57 -2.26
C VAL A 398 18.39 -22.89 -1.41
N ASP A 399 19.61 -23.42 -1.44
CA ASP A 399 20.77 -22.77 -0.86
C ASP A 399 21.29 -21.70 -1.84
N GLU A 400 21.38 -20.44 -1.43
CA GLU A 400 21.83 -19.34 -2.28
C GLU A 400 22.91 -18.49 -1.58
N GLY A 401 24.08 -18.34 -2.21
CA GLY A 401 25.20 -17.46 -1.80
C GLY A 401 26.30 -18.10 -0.93
N GLU A 402 27.42 -17.37 -0.78
CA GLU A 402 28.49 -17.71 0.17
C GLU A 402 27.94 -17.61 1.61
N GLY A 403 27.68 -18.77 2.23
CA GLY A 403 27.10 -18.87 3.57
C GLY A 403 25.89 -19.80 3.70
N SER A 404 25.39 -20.41 2.61
CA SER A 404 24.30 -21.41 2.63
C SER A 404 22.98 -20.90 3.24
N ILE A 405 22.56 -19.66 2.92
CA ILE A 405 21.25 -19.17 3.37
C ILE A 405 20.16 -19.91 2.60
N LYS A 406 19.24 -20.55 3.34
CA LYS A 406 18.11 -21.28 2.78
C LYS A 406 16.96 -20.36 2.42
N LYS A 407 16.69 -20.21 1.13
CA LYS A 407 15.66 -19.31 0.62
C LYS A 407 14.54 -20.05 -0.08
N PHE A 408 13.33 -19.56 0.06
CA PHE A 408 12.21 -20.03 -0.76
C PHE A 408 12.40 -19.55 -2.21
N ARG A 409 12.43 -20.49 -3.15
CA ARG A 409 12.46 -20.22 -4.59
C ARG A 409 11.75 -21.32 -5.35
N LEU A 410 10.69 -20.96 -6.07
CA LEU A 410 10.07 -21.83 -7.06
C LEU A 410 10.57 -21.40 -8.43
N GLU A 411 11.63 -22.04 -8.91
CA GLU A 411 12.14 -21.85 -10.27
C GLU A 411 11.38 -22.74 -11.25
N PHE A 412 10.92 -22.18 -12.35
CA PHE A 412 10.21 -22.92 -13.40
C PHE A 412 10.68 -22.50 -14.79
N HIS A 413 10.71 -23.46 -15.71
CA HIS A 413 10.97 -23.19 -17.11
C HIS A 413 9.66 -23.15 -17.88
N HIS A 414 9.55 -22.17 -18.78
CA HIS A 414 8.65 -22.16 -19.92
C HIS A 414 7.17 -22.46 -19.62
N LEU A 415 6.38 -21.43 -19.31
CA LEU A 415 4.92 -21.50 -19.37
C LEU A 415 4.46 -21.19 -20.80
N SER A 416 4.13 -22.22 -21.58
CA SER A 416 3.57 -22.06 -22.92
C SER A 416 2.11 -21.61 -22.85
N GLY A 417 1.74 -20.61 -23.66
CA GLY A 417 0.35 -20.12 -23.78
C GLY A 417 -0.59 -21.03 -24.58
N ASN A 418 -0.19 -22.25 -24.94
CA ASN A 418 -0.99 -23.12 -25.80
C ASN A 418 -2.23 -23.68 -25.08
N GLY A 419 -3.35 -22.98 -25.21
CA GLY A 419 -4.67 -23.60 -25.12
C GLY A 419 -4.95 -24.40 -26.40
N GLY A 420 -5.06 -25.72 -26.29
CA GLY A 420 -5.68 -26.55 -27.33
C GLY A 420 -4.97 -27.86 -27.66
N GLY A 421 -5.11 -28.87 -26.79
CA GLY A 421 -4.96 -30.26 -27.23
C GLY A 421 -6.31 -30.81 -27.67
N GLY A 422 -6.52 -30.94 -28.99
CA GLY A 422 -7.52 -31.85 -29.59
C GLY A 422 -8.47 -31.23 -30.62
N GLY A 423 -8.25 -31.56 -31.90
CA GLY A 423 -9.27 -31.48 -32.96
C GLY A 423 -8.89 -30.58 -34.14
N GLY A 424 -8.46 -31.19 -35.26
CA GLY A 424 -7.94 -30.49 -36.42
C GLY A 424 -8.93 -29.57 -37.14
N SER A 425 -8.40 -28.45 -37.63
CA SER A 425 -8.79 -27.86 -38.93
C SER A 425 -7.70 -26.87 -39.35
N ASN A 426 -7.19 -27.05 -40.57
CA ASN A 426 -6.27 -26.11 -41.21
C ASN A 426 -7.04 -24.84 -41.61
N ALA A 427 -7.01 -23.82 -40.76
CA ALA A 427 -7.36 -22.47 -41.16
C ALA A 427 -6.30 -21.52 -40.59
N ALA A 428 -5.55 -20.87 -41.47
CA ALA A 428 -4.59 -19.85 -41.08
C ALA A 428 -5.31 -18.68 -40.38
N PRO A 429 -4.79 -18.17 -39.26
CA PRO A 429 -5.44 -17.08 -38.54
C PRO A 429 -5.37 -15.79 -39.37
N THR A 430 -6.54 -15.17 -39.57
CA THR A 430 -6.67 -13.85 -40.19
C THR A 430 -6.06 -12.77 -39.30
N GLN A 431 -5.35 -11.84 -39.95
CA GLN A 431 -4.33 -10.93 -39.41
C GLN A 431 -4.79 -9.81 -38.45
N HIS A 432 -5.97 -9.91 -37.81
CA HIS A 432 -6.59 -8.74 -37.16
C HIS A 432 -6.97 -8.85 -35.67
N ASP A 433 -6.59 -9.91 -34.94
CA ASP A 433 -6.81 -9.94 -33.48
C ASP A 433 -5.72 -10.72 -32.73
N VAL A 434 -4.50 -10.18 -32.69
CA VAL A 434 -3.42 -10.71 -31.84
C VAL A 434 -3.41 -9.97 -30.51
N SER A 435 -4.51 -10.08 -29.74
CA SER A 435 -4.49 -9.67 -28.34
C SER A 435 -3.51 -10.59 -27.60
N HIS A 436 -2.42 -10.03 -27.06
CA HIS A 436 -1.45 -10.82 -26.32
C HIS A 436 -2.14 -11.39 -25.05
N PRO A 437 -2.02 -12.69 -24.77
CA PRO A 437 -2.67 -13.28 -23.60
C PRO A 437 -2.08 -12.67 -22.32
N HIS A 438 -2.94 -12.47 -21.32
CA HIS A 438 -2.47 -12.17 -19.97
C HIS A 438 -2.06 -13.47 -19.32
N TYR A 439 -0.87 -13.52 -18.76
CA TYR A 439 -0.46 -14.60 -17.88
C TYR A 439 -1.05 -14.34 -16.50
N VAL A 440 -1.39 -15.41 -15.79
CA VAL A 440 -1.80 -15.34 -14.40
C VAL A 440 -1.09 -16.44 -13.64
N ILE A 441 -0.24 -16.05 -12.68
CA ILE A 441 0.27 -16.94 -11.65
C ILE A 441 -0.51 -16.66 -10.38
N ALA A 442 -1.05 -17.71 -9.77
CA ALA A 442 -1.90 -17.62 -8.60
C ALA A 442 -1.52 -18.65 -7.54
N LEU A 443 -1.97 -18.39 -6.33
CA LEU A 443 -1.87 -19.28 -5.19
C LEU A 443 -3.23 -19.93 -4.93
N GLN A 444 -3.20 -21.23 -4.66
CA GLN A 444 -4.28 -21.94 -4.01
C GLN A 444 -3.97 -22.01 -2.52
N LEU A 445 -4.85 -21.44 -1.70
CA LEU A 445 -4.74 -21.48 -0.24
C LEU A 445 -5.46 -22.72 0.31
N ARG A 446 -4.92 -23.32 1.38
CA ARG A 446 -5.51 -24.52 1.98
C ARG A 446 -6.92 -24.23 2.49
N GLY A 447 -7.85 -25.11 2.12
CA GLY A 447 -9.26 -24.96 2.49
C GLY A 447 -10.01 -23.93 1.66
N ASN A 448 -9.38 -23.37 0.62
CA ASN A 448 -10.00 -22.46 -0.33
C ASN A 448 -9.74 -22.94 -1.77
N ASN A 449 -10.80 -23.09 -2.55
CA ASN A 449 -10.71 -23.51 -3.96
C ASN A 449 -10.51 -22.33 -4.93
N GLU A 450 -10.62 -21.10 -4.44
CA GLU A 450 -10.35 -19.90 -5.21
C GLU A 450 -8.85 -19.73 -5.50
N MET A 451 -8.54 -19.18 -6.68
CA MET A 451 -7.19 -18.87 -7.12
C MET A 451 -6.92 -17.37 -6.97
N PHE A 452 -5.94 -17.02 -6.16
CA PHE A 452 -5.57 -15.64 -5.90
C PHE A 452 -4.27 -15.29 -6.61
N PRO A 453 -4.26 -14.34 -7.55
CA PRO A 453 -3.04 -13.89 -8.22
C PRO A 453 -1.96 -13.50 -7.21
N ILE A 454 -0.71 -13.86 -7.50
CA ILE A 454 0.44 -13.32 -6.78
C ILE A 454 0.74 -11.90 -7.26
N SER A 455 1.60 -11.18 -6.53
CA SER A 455 1.99 -9.82 -6.86
C SER A 455 2.55 -9.71 -8.29
N GLY A 456 2.09 -8.68 -9.00
CA GLY A 456 2.44 -8.43 -10.39
C GLY A 456 1.54 -9.12 -11.43
N PHE A 457 0.60 -9.97 -11.03
CA PHE A 457 -0.33 -10.63 -11.95
C PHE A 457 -1.79 -10.19 -11.74
N PRO A 458 -2.67 -10.31 -12.75
CA PRO A 458 -2.39 -10.66 -14.15
C PRO A 458 -1.48 -9.66 -14.88
N ALA A 459 -0.70 -10.14 -15.85
CA ALA A 459 0.15 -9.29 -16.67
C ALA A 459 0.42 -9.89 -18.06
N THR A 460 0.64 -9.02 -19.04
CA THR A 460 1.20 -9.43 -20.35
C THR A 460 2.71 -9.61 -20.25
N LEU A 461 3.30 -10.32 -21.22
CA LEU A 461 4.76 -10.47 -21.28
C LEU A 461 5.48 -9.12 -21.45
N GLU A 462 4.88 -8.19 -22.19
CA GLU A 462 5.39 -6.83 -22.39
C GLU A 462 5.41 -6.05 -21.07
N GLU A 463 4.32 -6.10 -20.28
CA GLU A 463 4.26 -5.48 -18.96
C GLU A 463 5.32 -6.05 -18.01
N LEU A 464 5.53 -7.37 -18.03
CA LEU A 464 6.55 -8.02 -17.19
C LEU A 464 7.97 -7.58 -17.60
N LYS A 465 8.25 -7.45 -18.90
CA LYS A 465 9.53 -6.95 -19.43
C LYS A 465 9.77 -5.48 -19.08
N ALA A 466 8.75 -4.64 -19.21
CA ALA A 466 8.84 -3.22 -18.85
C ALA A 466 9.20 -3.06 -17.37
N ARG A 467 8.54 -3.83 -16.48
CA ARG A 467 8.83 -3.82 -15.04
C ARG A 467 10.25 -4.30 -14.73
N SER A 468 10.76 -5.34 -15.40
CA SER A 468 12.12 -5.83 -15.14
C SER A 468 13.20 -4.80 -15.53
N GLN A 469 12.95 -4.00 -16.56
CA GLN A 469 13.87 -2.93 -16.98
C GLN A 469 13.86 -1.74 -16.01
N SER A 470 12.72 -1.42 -15.38
CA SER A 470 12.62 -0.35 -14.38
C SER A 470 13.38 -0.62 -13.06
N HIS A 471 13.77 -1.87 -12.80
CA HIS A 471 14.59 -2.24 -11.63
C HIS A 471 16.10 -2.08 -11.85
N LEU A 472 16.55 -1.69 -13.05
CA LEU A 472 17.95 -1.51 -13.42
C LEU A 472 18.45 -0.05 -13.36
N VAL A 473 17.68 0.87 -12.76
CA VAL A 473 18.04 2.30 -12.64
C VAL A 473 18.20 2.71 -11.18
#